data_AF-A0A556QR81-F1
#
_entry.id   AF-A0A556QR81-F1
#
_cell.length_a   1.000
_cell.length_b   1.000
_cell.length_c   1.000
_cell.angle_alpha   90.00
_cell.angle_beta   90.00
_cell.angle_gamma   90.00
#
_symmetry.space_group_name_H-M   'P 1'
#
loop_
_entity.id
_entity.type
_entity.pdbx_description
1 polymer ?
#
loop_
_entity_poly.entity_id
_entity_poly.type
_entity_poly.pdbx_seq_one_letter_code
_entity_poly.pdbx_strand_id
1 'polypeptide(L)'
;MKLDKIIARSRIIDLRSTDMKGALTELLAVSASKFSDLKPDALLRGLLQRESTMTTYLGSGVALPHVRVKMSRRYVLAIGRSREGIHNENTVDDEKIHLIFMLLADDKARDYLQLLASIARLLKDEELVRAVMQEATTNDVFDRLVAGFGGILAKPVQAQQNRINRLMIHEADRVAKGAGCGAIMVFGDVFVGGIEPGAWFPKSKTILVTRNLVELEEDDKYFAGVIQVRSYSQRRLAQLRSAMFVALTREMISFSDRVCCVGGIAGSNQFDTVVIVDVEREFQTLLTGHADLMPDDVKPEVLERVIAIATELAVEGREGKPVGCLFVLGDTAKVEKLIKPLVLNPFYGYKEEDRNILSPFMDETVKEFSSIDGAFIIRGDGVVSSAGSLIQAADSDHVLPSGLGSRHAAAAAISVATECISIVVSSSTGQVTLFRRGVMLPLTEKKMDAAG
;
A
#
# COMPACT_ATOMS: atom_id res chain seq x y z
N MET A 1 -5.96 12.47 -2.38
CA MET A 1 -5.55 13.88 -2.29
C MET A 1 -5.18 14.29 -3.71
N LYS A 2 -5.91 15.22 -4.32
CA LYS A 2 -5.80 15.59 -5.73
C LYS A 2 -4.35 15.85 -6.18
N LEU A 3 -3.70 14.83 -6.76
CA LEU A 3 -2.32 14.85 -7.27
C LEU A 3 -2.15 15.84 -8.43
N ASP A 4 -3.21 16.07 -9.20
CA ASP A 4 -3.30 17.11 -10.23
C ASP A 4 -3.04 18.51 -9.67
N LYS A 5 -3.44 18.80 -8.42
CA LYS A 5 -3.24 20.12 -7.79
C LYS A 5 -1.78 20.43 -7.47
N ILE A 6 -0.91 19.42 -7.36
CA ILE A 6 0.52 19.62 -7.07
C ILE A 6 1.39 19.66 -8.33
N ILE A 7 0.86 19.27 -9.50
CA ILE A 7 1.57 19.31 -10.78
C ILE A 7 1.30 20.66 -11.45
N ALA A 8 2.35 21.28 -11.99
CA ALA A 8 2.20 22.51 -12.76
C ALA A 8 3.01 22.41 -14.04
N ARG A 9 2.41 22.80 -15.19
CA ARG A 9 3.09 22.85 -16.50
C ARG A 9 4.45 23.55 -16.41
N SER A 10 4.52 24.65 -15.67
CA SER A 10 5.76 25.42 -15.50
C SER A 10 6.88 24.72 -14.72
N ARG A 11 6.63 23.53 -14.14
CA ARG A 11 7.59 22.75 -13.35
C ARG A 11 7.92 21.40 -14.01
N ILE A 12 7.54 21.24 -15.28
CA ILE A 12 7.91 20.10 -16.12
C ILE A 12 8.92 20.58 -17.15
N ILE A 13 10.11 19.99 -17.15
CA ILE A 13 11.22 20.38 -18.03
C ILE A 13 11.88 19.17 -18.66
N ASP A 14 12.45 19.38 -19.85
CA ASP A 14 13.44 18.47 -20.42
C ASP A 14 14.81 18.82 -19.80
N LEU A 15 15.44 17.84 -19.17
CA LEU A 15 16.71 17.96 -18.47
C LEU A 15 17.86 18.00 -19.48
N ARG A 16 18.88 18.84 -19.19
CA ARG A 16 20.11 18.93 -19.99
C ARG A 16 21.27 18.22 -19.34
N SER A 17 21.28 18.17 -18.01
CA SER A 17 22.30 17.47 -17.24
C SER A 17 22.24 15.96 -17.48
N THR A 18 23.38 15.29 -17.30
CA THR A 18 23.51 13.83 -17.41
C THR A 18 23.78 13.16 -16.07
N ASP A 19 23.84 13.93 -14.99
CA ASP A 19 24.04 13.47 -13.62
C ASP A 19 22.92 13.97 -12.68
N MET A 20 22.74 13.26 -11.56
CA MET A 20 21.68 13.53 -10.59
C MET A 20 21.78 14.95 -10.00
N LYS A 21 22.98 15.45 -9.70
CA LYS A 21 23.18 16.76 -9.08
C LYS A 21 22.77 17.89 -10.02
N GLY A 22 23.17 17.82 -11.29
CA GLY A 22 22.78 18.76 -12.32
C GLY A 22 21.27 18.74 -12.54
N ALA A 23 20.67 17.55 -12.65
CA ALA A 23 19.24 17.41 -12.84
C ALA A 23 18.43 18.01 -11.68
N LEU A 24 18.82 17.74 -10.43
CA LEU A 24 18.18 18.34 -9.25
C LEU A 24 18.35 19.86 -9.20
N THR A 25 19.50 20.38 -9.66
CA THR A 25 19.73 21.84 -9.74
C THR A 25 18.77 22.49 -10.73
N GLU A 26 18.58 21.89 -11.92
CA GLU A 26 17.61 22.36 -12.92
C GLU A 26 16.17 22.33 -12.38
N LEU A 27 15.79 21.25 -11.67
CA LEU A 27 14.45 21.13 -11.08
C LEU A 27 14.20 22.12 -9.94
N LEU A 28 15.21 22.39 -9.11
CA LEU A 28 15.13 23.43 -8.07
C LEU A 28 14.99 24.82 -8.67
N ALA A 29 15.65 25.10 -9.82
CA ALA A 29 15.53 26.40 -10.48
C ALA A 29 14.10 26.73 -10.91
N VAL A 30 13.32 25.73 -11.36
CA VAL A 30 11.92 25.93 -11.79
C VAL A 30 10.89 25.82 -10.65
N SER A 31 11.28 25.26 -9.51
CA SER A 31 10.35 24.95 -8.41
C SER A 31 10.56 25.80 -7.16
N ALA A 32 11.79 26.16 -6.80
CA ALA A 32 12.11 26.90 -5.58
C ALA A 32 12.28 28.41 -5.81
N SER A 33 12.61 28.85 -7.03
CA SER A 33 12.85 30.27 -7.36
C SER A 33 11.66 31.21 -7.08
N LYS A 34 10.45 30.67 -7.03
CA LYS A 34 9.21 31.42 -6.74
C LYS A 34 8.91 31.55 -5.24
N PHE A 35 9.72 30.95 -4.37
CA PHE A 35 9.50 30.87 -2.93
C PHE A 35 10.69 31.49 -2.19
N SER A 36 10.48 32.68 -1.61
CA SER A 36 11.53 33.41 -0.88
C SER A 36 12.03 32.67 0.37
N ASP A 37 11.21 31.76 0.90
CA ASP A 37 11.49 30.90 2.05
C ASP A 37 12.36 29.67 1.69
N LEU A 38 12.53 29.36 0.40
CA LEU A 38 13.31 28.21 -0.06
C LEU A 38 14.70 28.63 -0.54
N LYS A 39 15.74 28.01 0.03
CA LYS A 39 17.15 28.19 -0.38
C LYS A 39 17.59 27.02 -1.26
N PRO A 40 17.77 27.19 -2.59
CA PRO A 40 18.09 26.09 -3.50
C PRO A 40 19.32 25.28 -3.08
N ASP A 41 20.40 25.92 -2.63
CA ASP A 41 21.62 25.20 -2.20
C ASP A 41 21.39 24.30 -0.98
N ALA A 42 20.55 24.74 -0.04
CA ALA A 42 20.22 23.94 1.13
C ALA A 42 19.34 22.75 0.76
N LEU A 43 18.38 22.96 -0.15
CA LEU A 43 17.52 21.90 -0.69
C LEU A 43 18.34 20.87 -1.46
N LEU A 44 19.25 21.32 -2.34
CA LEU A 44 20.12 20.46 -3.12
C LEU A 44 20.98 19.57 -2.21
N ARG A 45 21.59 20.14 -1.16
CA ARG A 45 22.33 19.35 -0.17
C ARG A 45 21.47 18.31 0.53
N GLY A 46 20.25 18.69 0.93
CA GLY A 46 19.31 17.76 1.58
C GLY A 46 18.89 16.61 0.67
N LEU A 47 18.58 16.90 -0.60
CA LEU A 47 18.23 15.90 -1.60
C LEU A 47 19.38 14.94 -1.90
N LEU A 48 20.60 15.47 -2.10
CA LEU A 48 21.78 14.63 -2.35
C LEU A 48 22.16 13.78 -1.14
N GLN A 49 22.05 14.32 0.08
CA GLN A 49 22.28 13.54 1.30
C GLN A 49 21.25 12.42 1.45
N ARG A 50 20.00 12.66 1.03
CA ARG A 50 18.95 11.63 1.06
C ARG A 50 19.23 10.52 0.05
N GLU A 51 19.63 10.90 -1.17
CA GLU A 51 20.01 9.95 -2.22
C GLU A 51 21.23 9.10 -1.81
N SER A 52 22.22 9.70 -1.14
CA SER A 52 23.41 8.95 -0.68
C SER A 52 23.14 8.02 0.50
N THR A 53 22.04 8.22 1.24
CA THR A 53 21.64 7.33 2.34
C THR A 53 20.92 6.10 1.80
N MET A 54 20.05 6.30 0.81
CA MET A 54 19.26 5.25 0.17
C MET A 54 18.76 5.79 -1.16
N THR A 55 18.92 4.99 -2.22
CA THR A 55 18.46 5.34 -3.57
C THR A 55 16.98 5.72 -3.59
N THR A 56 16.65 6.76 -4.35
CA THR A 56 15.26 7.12 -4.65
C THR A 56 14.80 6.60 -6.02
N TYR A 57 15.60 5.71 -6.62
CA TYR A 57 15.24 4.96 -7.81
C TYR A 57 14.08 4.00 -7.50
N LEU A 58 13.08 3.98 -8.39
CA LEU A 58 11.89 3.15 -8.27
C LEU A 58 11.87 1.96 -9.24
N GLY A 59 12.88 1.85 -10.12
CA GLY A 59 12.85 0.95 -11.28
C GLY A 59 12.42 1.66 -12.56
N SER A 60 12.57 0.96 -13.69
CA SER A 60 12.05 1.34 -15.02
C SER A 60 12.45 2.76 -15.47
N GLY A 61 13.63 3.23 -15.07
CA GLY A 61 14.15 4.55 -15.45
C GLY A 61 13.53 5.72 -14.69
N VAL A 62 12.92 5.51 -13.53
CA VAL A 62 12.27 6.58 -12.74
C VAL A 62 12.90 6.76 -11.35
N ALA A 63 13.11 8.01 -10.94
CA ALA A 63 13.49 8.36 -9.58
C ALA A 63 12.53 9.37 -8.95
N LEU A 64 12.39 9.31 -7.63
CA LEU A 64 11.54 10.19 -6.83
C LEU A 64 12.34 10.86 -5.68
N PRO A 65 13.35 11.72 -5.98
CA PRO A 65 14.11 12.44 -4.98
C PRO A 65 13.22 13.36 -4.15
N HIS A 66 13.45 13.42 -2.85
CA HIS A 66 12.56 14.16 -1.98
C HIS A 66 13.22 14.70 -0.71
N VAL A 67 12.66 15.80 -0.19
CA VAL A 67 13.14 16.42 1.06
C VAL A 67 12.02 17.17 1.77
N ARG A 68 12.07 17.14 3.10
CA ARG A 68 11.22 17.97 3.97
C ARG A 68 11.94 19.26 4.33
N VAL A 69 11.22 20.37 4.23
CA VAL A 69 11.73 21.72 4.49
C VAL A 69 10.61 22.58 5.03
N LYS A 70 10.90 23.55 5.89
CA LYS A 70 9.91 24.54 6.32
C LYS A 70 9.49 25.40 5.13
N MET A 71 8.22 25.38 4.75
CA MET A 71 7.72 26.15 3.62
C MET A 71 6.24 26.50 3.72
N SER A 72 5.85 27.59 3.07
CA SER A 72 4.47 28.09 3.08
C SER A 72 3.47 27.18 2.34
N ARG A 73 3.92 26.48 1.29
CA ARG A 73 3.11 25.50 0.57
C ARG A 73 3.30 24.11 1.14
N ARG A 74 2.22 23.35 1.26
CA ARG A 74 2.29 21.97 1.80
C ARG A 74 3.19 21.04 0.95
N TYR A 75 3.10 21.15 -0.38
CA TYR A 75 3.86 20.31 -1.33
C TYR A 75 4.24 21.09 -2.60
N VAL A 76 5.42 20.77 -3.16
CA VAL A 76 5.88 21.23 -4.47
C VAL A 76 6.49 20.04 -5.21
N LEU A 77 5.89 19.68 -6.36
CA LEU A 77 6.40 18.65 -7.26
C LEU A 77 6.97 19.30 -8.52
N ALA A 78 8.17 18.87 -8.92
CA ALA A 78 8.81 19.21 -10.18
C ALA A 78 9.22 17.94 -10.92
N ILE A 79 9.14 17.97 -12.24
CA ILE A 79 9.32 16.78 -13.07
C ILE A 79 10.34 17.08 -14.16
N GLY A 80 11.38 16.25 -14.21
CA GLY A 80 12.44 16.34 -15.21
C GLY A 80 12.42 15.13 -16.10
N ARG A 81 12.43 15.33 -17.42
CA ARG A 81 12.57 14.26 -18.40
C ARG A 81 13.94 14.36 -19.07
N SER A 82 14.77 13.34 -18.95
CA SER A 82 16.03 13.21 -19.69
C SER A 82 15.85 12.25 -20.87
N ARG A 83 16.08 12.74 -22.08
CA ARG A 83 16.04 11.91 -23.30
C ARG A 83 17.26 10.99 -23.41
N GLU A 84 18.42 11.49 -23.02
CA GLU A 84 19.71 10.76 -23.02
C GLU A 84 19.84 9.78 -21.83
N GLY A 85 19.05 10.03 -20.78
CA GLY A 85 19.14 9.34 -19.50
C GLY A 85 20.20 9.96 -18.58
N ILE A 86 19.92 9.95 -17.29
CA ILE A 86 20.81 10.39 -16.21
C ILE A 86 21.55 9.16 -15.67
N HIS A 87 22.87 9.27 -15.57
CA HIS A 87 23.66 8.24 -14.90
C HIS A 87 23.44 8.34 -13.39
N ASN A 88 23.16 7.20 -12.76
CA ASN A 88 23.11 7.09 -11.31
C ASN A 88 24.09 6.01 -10.90
N GLU A 89 25.02 6.35 -10.00
CA GLU A 89 25.99 5.40 -9.44
C GLU A 89 25.31 4.27 -8.65
N ASN A 90 24.02 4.45 -8.30
CA ASN A 90 23.22 3.52 -7.50
C ASN A 90 22.26 2.64 -8.31
N THR A 91 22.34 2.60 -9.65
CA THR A 91 21.54 1.68 -10.48
C THR A 91 22.29 0.38 -10.76
N VAL A 92 21.55 -0.73 -10.83
CA VAL A 92 22.07 -2.04 -11.24
C VAL A 92 22.00 -2.11 -12.77
N ASP A 93 22.97 -2.77 -13.41
CA ASP A 93 22.98 -3.06 -14.87
C ASP A 93 22.93 -1.85 -15.83
N ASP A 94 23.56 -0.72 -15.49
CA ASP A 94 23.69 0.46 -16.36
C ASP A 94 22.32 1.12 -16.71
N GLU A 95 21.29 0.83 -15.92
CA GLU A 95 19.97 1.45 -16.08
C GLU A 95 20.06 2.97 -15.86
N LYS A 96 19.62 3.74 -16.85
CA LYS A 96 19.60 5.20 -16.81
C LYS A 96 18.26 5.72 -16.31
N ILE A 97 18.30 6.81 -15.55
CA ILE A 97 17.09 7.50 -15.10
C ILE A 97 16.65 8.48 -16.17
N HIS A 98 15.45 8.26 -16.70
CA HIS A 98 14.84 9.12 -17.71
C HIS A 98 13.80 10.08 -17.13
N LEU A 99 13.18 9.75 -16.01
CA LEU A 99 12.21 10.62 -15.34
C LEU A 99 12.61 10.85 -13.88
N ILE A 100 12.64 12.12 -13.46
CA ILE A 100 12.90 12.52 -12.08
C ILE A 100 11.70 13.30 -11.58
N PHE A 101 11.06 12.79 -10.54
CA PHE A 101 9.97 13.44 -9.82
C PHE A 101 10.53 13.99 -8.51
N MET A 102 10.86 15.28 -8.47
CA MET A 102 11.40 15.89 -7.26
C MET A 102 10.25 16.43 -6.39
N LEU A 103 10.14 15.90 -5.17
CA LEU A 103 9.10 16.31 -4.21
C LEU A 103 9.70 17.08 -3.02
N LEU A 104 9.28 18.34 -2.88
CA LEU A 104 9.51 19.14 -1.67
C LEU A 104 8.24 19.14 -0.83
N ALA A 105 8.37 18.88 0.47
CA ALA A 105 7.24 18.86 1.39
C ALA A 105 7.49 19.73 2.62
N ASP A 106 6.43 20.36 3.11
CA ASP A 106 6.51 21.09 4.36
C ASP A 106 6.85 20.14 5.53
N ASP A 107 7.67 20.61 6.47
CA ASP A 107 8.05 19.82 7.62
C ASP A 107 6.87 19.49 8.55
N LYS A 108 5.73 20.18 8.44
CA LYS A 108 4.50 19.86 9.18
C LYS A 108 3.55 18.93 8.44
N ALA A 109 3.83 18.55 7.19
CA ALA A 109 2.98 17.69 6.39
C ALA A 109 3.04 16.23 6.88
N ARG A 110 2.07 15.83 7.70
CA ARG A 110 2.02 14.49 8.34
C ARG A 110 1.73 13.34 7.36
N ASP A 111 1.03 13.65 6.27
CA ASP A 111 0.58 12.77 5.19
C ASP A 111 1.58 12.67 4.03
N TYR A 112 2.76 13.28 4.18
CA TYR A 112 3.79 13.32 3.14
C TYR A 112 4.19 11.91 2.63
N LEU A 113 4.38 10.94 3.53
CA LEU A 113 4.73 9.57 3.13
C LEU A 113 3.60 8.90 2.34
N GLN A 114 2.34 9.22 2.65
CA GLN A 114 1.20 8.71 1.88
C GLN A 114 1.21 9.29 0.46
N LEU A 115 1.48 10.60 0.32
CA LEU A 115 1.65 11.23 -0.99
C LEU A 115 2.80 10.58 -1.78
N LEU A 116 3.94 10.41 -1.14
CA LEU A 116 5.12 9.80 -1.75
C LEU A 116 4.81 8.37 -2.22
N ALA A 117 4.11 7.58 -1.39
CA ALA A 117 3.68 6.24 -1.72
C ALA A 117 2.69 6.21 -2.91
N SER A 118 1.76 7.17 -2.99
CA SER A 118 0.84 7.31 -4.11
C SER A 118 1.55 7.65 -5.41
N ILE A 119 2.50 8.61 -5.39
CA ILE A 119 3.31 8.97 -6.57
C ILE A 119 4.14 7.76 -7.00
N ALA A 120 4.89 7.15 -6.09
CA ALA A 120 5.74 6.02 -6.42
C ALA A 120 4.97 4.85 -7.03
N ARG A 121 3.77 4.55 -6.52
CA ARG A 121 2.93 3.45 -7.02
C ARG A 121 2.46 3.71 -8.46
N LEU A 122 2.15 4.94 -8.79
CA LEU A 122 1.81 5.35 -10.16
C LEU A 122 3.01 5.24 -11.10
N LEU A 123 4.20 5.58 -10.60
CA LEU A 123 5.45 5.51 -11.37
C LEU A 123 6.00 4.09 -11.53
N LYS A 124 5.44 3.09 -10.85
CA LYS A 124 5.73 1.67 -11.08
C LYS A 124 4.98 1.10 -12.31
N ASP A 125 4.04 1.85 -12.90
CA ASP A 125 3.38 1.46 -14.15
C ASP A 125 4.30 1.73 -15.36
N GLU A 126 4.93 0.66 -15.86
CA GLU A 126 5.85 0.74 -17.00
C GLU A 126 5.19 1.26 -18.28
N GLU A 127 3.90 1.00 -18.48
CA GLU A 127 3.18 1.47 -19.67
C GLU A 127 3.00 2.99 -19.61
N LEU A 128 2.59 3.51 -18.44
CA LEU A 128 2.51 4.95 -18.22
C LEU A 128 3.89 5.61 -18.40
N VAL A 129 4.92 5.08 -17.75
CA VAL A 129 6.29 5.62 -17.81
C VAL A 129 6.80 5.67 -19.24
N ARG A 130 6.68 4.57 -19.98
CA ARG A 130 7.08 4.48 -21.40
C ARG A 130 6.33 5.52 -22.24
N ALA A 131 5.03 5.65 -22.01
CA ALA A 131 4.22 6.58 -22.77
C ALA A 131 4.56 8.05 -22.46
N VAL A 132 4.86 8.38 -21.21
CA VAL A 132 5.35 9.72 -20.80
C VAL A 132 6.72 10.02 -21.43
N MET A 133 7.60 9.04 -21.52
CA MET A 133 8.91 9.20 -22.17
C MET A 133 8.80 9.48 -23.67
N GLN A 134 7.82 8.88 -24.36
CA GLN A 134 7.65 9.01 -25.80
C GLN A 134 7.03 10.34 -26.24
N GLU A 135 6.51 11.14 -25.31
CA GLU A 135 5.84 12.39 -25.66
C GLU A 135 6.74 13.39 -26.39
N ALA A 136 6.16 14.17 -27.30
CA ALA A 136 6.95 15.15 -28.06
C ALA A 136 7.34 16.33 -27.16
N THR A 137 6.37 16.92 -26.47
CA THR A 137 6.57 18.16 -25.70
C THR A 137 6.35 17.97 -24.21
N THR A 138 6.86 18.89 -23.39
CA THR A 138 6.60 18.92 -21.94
C THR A 138 5.13 19.21 -21.61
N ASN A 139 4.38 19.83 -22.53
CA ASN A 139 2.94 19.99 -22.40
C ASN A 139 2.22 18.65 -22.56
N ASP A 140 2.62 17.83 -23.53
CA ASP A 140 2.02 16.50 -23.71
C ASP A 140 2.40 15.58 -22.53
N VAL A 141 3.63 15.71 -22.00
CA VAL A 141 4.02 15.09 -20.73
C VAL A 141 3.10 15.53 -19.60
N PHE A 142 2.82 16.83 -19.47
CA PHE A 142 1.86 17.32 -18.47
C PHE A 142 0.49 16.70 -18.69
N ASP A 143 -0.03 16.72 -19.91
CA ASP A 143 -1.38 16.24 -20.21
C ASP A 143 -1.50 14.73 -19.98
N ARG A 144 -0.48 13.95 -20.33
CA ARG A 144 -0.41 12.51 -20.05
C ARG A 144 -0.24 12.22 -18.57
N LEU A 145 0.59 12.97 -17.85
CA LEU A 145 0.72 12.82 -16.41
C LEU A 145 -0.57 13.25 -15.74
N VAL A 146 -1.19 14.37 -16.07
CA VAL A 146 -2.49 14.75 -15.50
C VAL A 146 -3.58 13.78 -15.95
N ALA A 147 -3.48 13.15 -17.12
CA ALA A 147 -4.29 12.00 -17.52
C ALA A 147 -3.70 10.65 -17.07
N GLY A 148 -2.74 10.62 -16.13
CA GLY A 148 -2.19 9.42 -15.50
C GLY A 148 -2.45 9.52 -13.99
N PHE A 149 -2.13 10.65 -13.38
CA PHE A 149 -2.64 11.09 -12.09
C PHE A 149 -4.16 11.23 -12.10
N GLY A 150 -4.72 11.75 -13.20
CA GLY A 150 -6.14 11.87 -13.50
C GLY A 150 -6.63 10.90 -14.57
N GLY A 151 -5.81 9.91 -14.96
CA GLY A 151 -6.19 8.88 -15.94
C GLY A 151 -5.46 7.51 -15.81
N ILE A 152 -4.86 7.20 -14.67
CA ILE A 152 -5.06 5.92 -13.98
C ILE A 152 -6.45 5.94 -13.31
N LEU A 153 -7.04 7.13 -13.23
CA LEU A 153 -8.47 7.39 -13.35
C LEU A 153 -8.97 7.31 -14.82
N ALA A 154 -8.26 6.67 -15.77
CA ALA A 154 -8.70 6.62 -17.17
C ALA A 154 -9.89 5.73 -17.11
N LYS A 155 -11.02 6.29 -17.55
CA LYS A 155 -12.30 5.62 -17.71
C LYS A 155 -12.06 4.12 -17.80
N PRO A 156 -12.28 3.37 -16.70
CA PRO A 156 -12.13 1.93 -16.67
C PRO A 156 -12.65 1.43 -17.98
N VAL A 157 -11.79 0.74 -18.77
CA VAL A 157 -12.10 0.17 -20.10
C VAL A 157 -13.57 0.00 -20.12
N GLN A 158 -14.30 0.87 -20.83
CA GLN A 158 -15.74 1.06 -20.67
C GLN A 158 -16.32 -0.33 -20.68
N ALA A 159 -16.46 -0.91 -19.47
CA ALA A 159 -16.59 -2.35 -19.41
C ALA A 159 -17.86 -2.51 -20.17
N GLN A 160 -17.89 -3.35 -21.21
CA GLN A 160 -19.14 -3.62 -21.88
C GLN A 160 -20.05 -4.09 -20.75
N GLN A 161 -20.84 -3.14 -20.20
CA GLN A 161 -21.48 -3.28 -18.92
C GLN A 161 -22.69 -4.08 -19.30
N ASN A 162 -22.42 -5.38 -19.40
CA ASN A 162 -23.36 -6.29 -19.96
C ASN A 162 -24.56 -6.25 -19.03
N ARG A 163 -25.73 -6.47 -19.60
CA ARG A 163 -27.01 -6.52 -18.89
C ARG A 163 -26.91 -7.33 -17.60
N ILE A 164 -26.06 -8.37 -17.58
CA ILE A 164 -25.75 -9.20 -16.42
C ILE A 164 -25.11 -8.40 -15.27
N ASN A 165 -24.04 -7.64 -15.49
CA ASN A 165 -23.36 -6.90 -14.41
C ASN A 165 -24.28 -5.86 -13.75
N ARG A 166 -25.10 -5.19 -14.57
CA ARG A 166 -26.11 -4.23 -14.07
C ARG A 166 -27.19 -4.94 -13.25
N LEU A 167 -27.67 -6.07 -13.74
CA LEU A 167 -28.65 -6.88 -13.02
C LEU A 167 -28.07 -7.38 -11.69
N MET A 168 -26.83 -7.83 -11.67
CA MET A 168 -26.17 -8.34 -10.46
C MET A 168 -26.07 -7.27 -9.36
N ILE A 169 -25.62 -6.05 -9.69
CA ILE A 169 -25.55 -4.95 -8.71
C ILE A 169 -26.95 -4.53 -8.24
N HIS A 170 -27.92 -4.51 -9.15
CA HIS A 170 -29.30 -4.17 -8.79
C HIS A 170 -29.94 -5.20 -7.85
N GLU A 171 -29.78 -6.50 -8.15
CA GLU A 171 -30.27 -7.56 -7.26
C GLU A 171 -29.50 -7.59 -5.95
N ALA A 172 -28.20 -7.27 -5.95
CA ALA A 172 -27.44 -7.14 -4.72
C ALA A 172 -27.94 -6.01 -3.81
N ASP A 173 -28.37 -4.86 -4.36
CA ASP A 173 -29.00 -3.79 -3.58
C ASP A 173 -30.34 -4.24 -2.97
N ARG A 174 -31.14 -5.01 -3.71
CA ARG A 174 -32.38 -5.60 -3.18
C ARG A 174 -32.09 -6.61 -2.06
N VAL A 175 -31.12 -7.50 -2.28
CA VAL A 175 -30.66 -8.47 -1.29
C VAL A 175 -30.15 -7.76 -0.04
N ALA A 176 -29.34 -6.71 -0.20
CA ALA A 176 -28.82 -5.89 0.89
C ALA A 176 -29.96 -5.28 1.73
N LYS A 177 -30.96 -4.68 1.08
CA LYS A 177 -32.13 -4.11 1.77
C LYS A 177 -32.96 -5.17 2.48
N GLY A 178 -33.23 -6.29 1.82
CA GLY A 178 -34.00 -7.39 2.40
C GLY A 178 -33.30 -8.08 3.57
N ALA A 179 -31.97 -8.13 3.55
CA ALA A 179 -31.15 -8.69 4.62
C ALA A 179 -30.81 -7.67 5.73
N GLY A 180 -31.16 -6.39 5.56
CA GLY A 180 -30.82 -5.33 6.51
C GLY A 180 -29.31 -5.05 6.58
N CYS A 181 -28.62 -5.09 5.44
CA CYS A 181 -27.20 -4.78 5.38
C CYS A 181 -26.93 -3.27 5.56
N GLY A 182 -25.93 -2.92 6.37
CA GLY A 182 -25.50 -1.54 6.59
C GLY A 182 -24.64 -0.97 5.46
N ALA A 183 -24.03 -1.85 4.66
CA ALA A 183 -23.21 -1.47 3.50
C ALA A 183 -23.24 -2.54 2.39
N ILE A 184 -22.87 -2.11 1.18
CA ILE A 184 -22.60 -2.97 0.03
C ILE A 184 -21.12 -2.86 -0.32
N MET A 185 -20.38 -3.96 -0.34
CA MET A 185 -18.98 -4.00 -0.79
C MET A 185 -18.92 -4.52 -2.23
N VAL A 186 -18.36 -3.72 -3.14
CA VAL A 186 -18.22 -4.07 -4.56
C VAL A 186 -16.76 -4.38 -4.85
N PHE A 187 -16.47 -5.59 -5.32
CA PHE A 187 -15.11 -6.02 -5.65
C PHE A 187 -14.79 -5.69 -7.11
N GLY A 188 -14.05 -4.61 -7.31
CA GLY A 188 -13.71 -4.06 -8.63
C GLY A 188 -12.70 -4.89 -9.42
N ASP A 189 -11.96 -5.79 -8.77
CA ASP A 189 -10.90 -6.60 -9.41
C ASP A 189 -11.43 -7.63 -10.42
N VAL A 190 -12.75 -7.82 -10.45
CA VAL A 190 -13.46 -8.49 -11.54
C VAL A 190 -13.10 -7.86 -12.89
N PHE A 191 -12.82 -6.55 -12.93
CA PHE A 191 -12.48 -5.82 -14.14
C PHE A 191 -10.99 -5.50 -14.20
N VAL A 192 -10.37 -5.78 -15.35
CA VAL A 192 -8.94 -5.53 -15.57
C VAL A 192 -8.60 -4.04 -15.43
N GLY A 193 -9.51 -3.14 -15.81
CA GLY A 193 -9.34 -1.68 -15.73
C GLY A 193 -10.06 -0.99 -14.57
N GLY A 194 -10.61 -1.73 -13.59
CA GLY A 194 -11.45 -1.17 -12.52
C GLY A 194 -12.92 -0.99 -12.92
N ILE A 195 -13.70 -0.28 -12.08
CA ILE A 195 -15.14 -0.13 -12.27
C ILE A 195 -15.55 1.35 -12.30
N GLU A 196 -16.31 1.74 -13.34
CA GLU A 196 -16.96 3.07 -13.37
C GLU A 196 -18.33 3.01 -12.70
N PRO A 197 -18.56 3.81 -11.64
CA PRO A 197 -19.89 4.01 -11.12
C PRO A 197 -20.75 4.75 -12.15
N GLY A 198 -21.95 4.23 -12.38
CA GLY A 198 -22.97 4.89 -13.21
C GLY A 198 -24.31 4.95 -12.47
N ALA A 199 -25.34 5.50 -13.11
CA ALA A 199 -26.67 5.66 -12.52
C ALA A 199 -27.36 4.35 -12.04
N TRP A 200 -26.78 3.20 -12.35
CA TRP A 200 -27.23 1.86 -11.95
C TRP A 200 -26.63 1.40 -10.61
N PHE A 201 -25.69 2.15 -10.03
CA PHE A 201 -25.14 1.84 -8.72
C PHE A 201 -26.14 2.11 -7.59
N PRO A 202 -26.03 1.37 -6.47
CA PRO A 202 -26.92 1.54 -5.34
C PRO A 202 -26.79 2.94 -4.72
N LYS A 203 -27.90 3.51 -4.25
CA LYS A 203 -27.86 4.70 -3.36
C LYS A 203 -27.43 4.35 -1.93
N SER A 204 -27.46 3.06 -1.59
CA SER A 204 -27.02 2.52 -0.31
C SER A 204 -25.52 2.77 -0.10
N LYS A 205 -25.05 2.78 1.15
CA LYS A 205 -23.63 2.96 1.50
C LYS A 205 -22.79 1.91 0.76
N THR A 206 -22.09 2.32 -0.30
CA THR A 206 -21.33 1.41 -1.16
C THR A 206 -19.84 1.62 -0.95
N ILE A 207 -19.09 0.54 -0.76
CA ILE A 207 -17.64 0.54 -0.53
C ILE A 207 -16.99 -0.20 -1.70
N LEU A 208 -16.08 0.46 -2.40
CA LEU A 208 -15.33 -0.19 -3.49
C LEU A 208 -14.10 -0.89 -2.91
N VAL A 209 -13.91 -2.16 -3.25
CA VAL A 209 -12.71 -2.94 -2.94
C VAL A 209 -11.95 -3.19 -4.24
N THR A 210 -10.69 -2.81 -4.31
CA THR A 210 -9.87 -3.06 -5.51
C THR A 210 -8.38 -3.12 -5.22
N ARG A 211 -7.62 -3.79 -6.08
CA ARG A 211 -6.16 -3.69 -6.16
C ARG A 211 -5.69 -2.38 -6.80
N ASN A 212 -6.51 -1.78 -7.66
CA ASN A 212 -6.17 -0.59 -8.43
C ASN A 212 -6.23 0.67 -7.57
N LEU A 213 -5.44 1.68 -7.94
CA LEU A 213 -5.46 2.97 -7.26
C LEU A 213 -6.71 3.73 -7.72
N VAL A 214 -7.63 4.01 -6.79
CA VAL A 214 -8.82 4.82 -7.04
C VAL A 214 -8.86 5.92 -5.99
N GLU A 215 -8.64 7.18 -6.41
CA GLU A 215 -8.94 8.33 -5.56
C GLU A 215 -10.40 8.71 -5.71
N LEU A 216 -11.14 8.75 -4.58
CA LEU A 216 -12.49 9.32 -4.57
C LEU A 216 -12.39 10.83 -4.81
N GLU A 217 -13.18 11.34 -5.75
CA GLU A 217 -13.39 12.78 -5.87
C GLU A 217 -14.11 13.30 -4.61
N GLU A 218 -13.87 14.55 -4.20
CA GLU A 218 -14.60 15.19 -3.09
C GLU A 218 -16.13 15.19 -3.30
N ASP A 219 -16.59 14.95 -4.54
CA ASP A 219 -17.99 14.85 -4.97
C ASP A 219 -18.39 13.45 -5.47
N ASP A 220 -17.63 12.38 -5.16
CA ASP A 220 -18.00 11.03 -5.58
C ASP A 220 -19.25 10.54 -4.81
N LYS A 221 -20.42 10.68 -5.44
CA LYS A 221 -21.73 10.38 -4.85
C LYS A 221 -22.04 8.90 -4.76
N TYR A 222 -21.22 8.03 -5.36
CA TYR A 222 -21.55 6.62 -5.52
C TYR A 222 -20.86 5.73 -4.49
N PHE A 223 -19.67 6.11 -4.02
CA PHE A 223 -18.91 5.33 -3.04
C PHE A 223 -18.71 6.11 -1.75
N ALA A 224 -19.10 5.49 -0.64
CA ALA A 224 -18.82 5.99 0.70
C ALA A 224 -17.34 5.84 1.10
N GLY A 225 -16.57 5.03 0.36
CA GLY A 225 -15.14 4.86 0.56
C GLY A 225 -14.54 3.81 -0.38
N VAL A 226 -13.21 3.84 -0.53
CA VAL A 226 -12.43 2.85 -1.31
C VAL A 226 -11.45 2.16 -0.39
N ILE A 227 -11.41 0.84 -0.49
CA ILE A 227 -10.48 -0.03 0.22
C ILE A 227 -9.56 -0.68 -0.79
N GLN A 228 -8.26 -0.46 -0.61
CA GLN A 228 -7.26 -1.06 -1.48
C GLN A 228 -6.70 -2.32 -0.83
N VAL A 229 -6.97 -3.48 -1.42
CA VAL A 229 -6.41 -4.76 -0.97
C VAL A 229 -5.67 -5.40 -2.13
N ARG A 230 -4.43 -5.81 -1.91
CA ARG A 230 -3.70 -6.66 -2.85
C ARG A 230 -4.02 -8.10 -2.52
N SER A 231 -4.58 -8.86 -3.46
CA SER A 231 -4.62 -10.31 -3.39
C SER A 231 -4.44 -10.86 -4.79
N TYR A 232 -3.64 -11.92 -4.89
CA TYR A 232 -3.29 -12.56 -6.15
C TYR A 232 -3.94 -13.93 -6.29
N SER A 233 -5.06 -14.16 -5.60
CA SER A 233 -5.85 -15.38 -5.72
C SER A 233 -6.86 -15.27 -6.85
N GLN A 234 -7.01 -16.33 -7.63
CA GLN A 234 -8.04 -16.44 -8.67
C GLN A 234 -9.40 -16.92 -8.12
N ARG A 235 -9.54 -17.06 -6.80
CA ARG A 235 -10.80 -17.44 -6.17
C ARG A 235 -11.75 -16.26 -6.10
N ARG A 236 -13.05 -16.55 -6.08
CA ARG A 236 -14.10 -15.56 -5.91
C ARG A 236 -13.93 -14.87 -4.57
N LEU A 237 -13.98 -13.54 -4.56
CA LEU A 237 -13.94 -12.74 -3.34
C LEU A 237 -12.73 -13.06 -2.43
N ALA A 238 -11.58 -13.43 -2.99
CA ALA A 238 -10.41 -13.82 -2.20
C ALA A 238 -9.84 -12.71 -1.29
N GLN A 239 -10.29 -11.48 -1.46
CA GLN A 239 -9.94 -10.31 -0.65
C GLN A 239 -10.96 -10.03 0.46
N LEU A 240 -12.06 -10.78 0.54
CA LEU A 240 -13.21 -10.45 1.39
C LEU A 240 -12.83 -10.17 2.83
N ARG A 241 -12.10 -11.09 3.47
CA ARG A 241 -11.67 -10.94 4.87
C ARG A 241 -10.75 -9.75 5.07
N SER A 242 -9.74 -9.61 4.22
CA SER A 242 -8.81 -8.47 4.27
C SER A 242 -9.53 -7.14 4.06
N ALA A 243 -10.46 -7.08 3.10
CA ALA A 243 -11.23 -5.88 2.81
C ALA A 243 -12.19 -5.50 3.94
N MET A 244 -12.89 -6.46 4.52
CA MET A 244 -13.75 -6.22 5.69
C MET A 244 -12.94 -5.79 6.90
N PHE A 245 -11.77 -6.40 7.12
CA PHE A 245 -10.88 -6.00 8.20
C PHE A 245 -10.42 -4.54 8.03
N VAL A 246 -9.96 -4.15 6.84
CA VAL A 246 -9.60 -2.75 6.55
C VAL A 246 -10.81 -1.81 6.67
N ALA A 247 -12.01 -2.27 6.27
CA ALA A 247 -13.23 -1.49 6.43
C ALA A 247 -13.53 -1.20 7.91
N LEU A 248 -13.34 -2.20 8.78
CA LEU A 248 -13.52 -2.07 10.22
C LEU A 248 -12.49 -1.11 10.83
N THR A 249 -11.21 -1.23 10.45
CA THR A 249 -10.14 -0.36 10.98
C THR A 249 -10.27 1.10 10.55
N ARG A 250 -10.98 1.35 9.45
CA ARG A 250 -11.33 2.70 8.98
C ARG A 250 -12.72 3.17 9.45
N GLU A 251 -13.38 2.41 10.31
CA GLU A 251 -14.75 2.68 10.79
C GLU A 251 -15.78 2.84 9.66
N MET A 252 -15.51 2.23 8.50
CA MET A 252 -16.41 2.25 7.34
C MET A 252 -17.58 1.29 7.50
N ILE A 253 -17.44 0.27 8.33
CA ILE A 253 -18.50 -0.65 8.77
C ILE A 253 -18.32 -0.90 10.27
N SER A 254 -19.41 -1.28 10.94
CA SER A 254 -19.42 -1.72 12.33
C SER A 254 -19.41 -3.25 12.42
N PHE A 255 -19.06 -3.77 13.59
CA PHE A 255 -19.14 -5.19 13.88
C PHE A 255 -20.54 -5.76 13.90
N SER A 256 -21.52 -4.96 14.31
CA SER A 256 -22.93 -5.34 14.28
C SER A 256 -23.53 -5.30 12.87
N ASP A 257 -22.76 -4.84 11.87
CA ASP A 257 -23.27 -4.70 10.51
C ASP A 257 -23.35 -6.06 9.82
N ARG A 258 -24.37 -6.17 8.97
CA ARG A 258 -24.36 -7.13 7.85
C ARG A 258 -23.92 -6.40 6.60
N VAL A 259 -23.09 -7.04 5.78
CA VAL A 259 -22.53 -6.45 4.57
C VAL A 259 -22.87 -7.31 3.37
N CYS A 260 -23.45 -6.71 2.33
CA CYS A 260 -23.70 -7.39 1.06
C CYS A 260 -22.48 -7.22 0.15
N CYS A 261 -21.83 -8.32 -0.22
CA CYS A 261 -20.64 -8.32 -1.05
C CYS A 261 -20.99 -8.77 -2.48
N VAL A 262 -20.54 -8.02 -3.48
CA VAL A 262 -20.74 -8.32 -4.90
C VAL A 262 -19.40 -8.40 -5.60
N GLY A 263 -19.17 -9.50 -6.32
CA GLY A 263 -17.91 -9.73 -7.01
C GLY A 263 -17.96 -10.91 -7.97
N GLY A 264 -16.77 -11.47 -8.21
CA GLY A 264 -16.57 -12.60 -9.10
C GLY A 264 -15.10 -12.99 -9.16
N ILE A 265 -14.71 -13.74 -10.18
CA ILE A 265 -13.32 -14.08 -10.46
C ILE A 265 -12.57 -12.83 -10.95
N ALA A 266 -11.36 -12.59 -10.46
CA ALA A 266 -10.56 -11.45 -10.88
C ALA A 266 -10.26 -11.49 -12.39
N GLY A 267 -10.47 -10.37 -13.09
CA GLY A 267 -10.29 -10.25 -14.53
C GLY A 267 -11.33 -10.93 -15.42
N SER A 268 -12.40 -11.53 -14.85
CA SER A 268 -13.47 -12.16 -15.65
C SER A 268 -14.35 -11.17 -16.40
N ASN A 269 -14.29 -9.88 -16.05
CA ASN A 269 -15.19 -8.81 -16.49
C ASN A 269 -16.69 -9.08 -16.23
N GLN A 270 -17.00 -10.02 -15.34
CA GLN A 270 -18.37 -10.40 -15.03
C GLN A 270 -18.58 -10.65 -13.53
N PHE A 271 -19.56 -9.95 -12.96
CA PHE A 271 -20.09 -10.28 -11.64
C PHE A 271 -20.90 -11.57 -11.73
N ASP A 272 -20.61 -12.49 -10.82
CA ASP A 272 -21.31 -13.77 -10.74
C ASP A 272 -21.61 -14.18 -9.29
N THR A 273 -21.23 -13.35 -8.31
CA THR A 273 -21.29 -13.67 -6.90
C THR A 273 -21.92 -12.53 -6.10
N VAL A 274 -22.94 -12.87 -5.30
CA VAL A 274 -23.50 -12.02 -4.24
C VAL A 274 -23.48 -12.82 -2.94
N VAL A 275 -22.91 -12.25 -1.88
CA VAL A 275 -22.76 -12.91 -0.58
C VAL A 275 -23.17 -11.93 0.51
N ILE A 276 -23.96 -12.37 1.48
CA ILE A 276 -24.20 -11.62 2.71
C ILE A 276 -23.22 -12.12 3.77
N VAL A 277 -22.47 -11.20 4.35
CA VAL A 277 -21.56 -11.50 5.46
C VAL A 277 -22.10 -10.83 6.71
N ASP A 278 -22.19 -11.63 7.77
CA ASP A 278 -22.42 -11.15 9.13
C ASP A 278 -21.05 -10.89 9.76
N VAL A 279 -20.74 -9.61 10.02
CA VAL A 279 -19.40 -9.21 10.46
C VAL A 279 -19.10 -9.77 11.84
N GLU A 280 -20.06 -9.74 12.76
CA GLU A 280 -19.92 -10.31 14.09
C GLU A 280 -19.57 -11.80 14.01
N ARG A 281 -20.29 -12.55 13.16
CA ARG A 281 -20.04 -13.99 12.99
C ARG A 281 -18.68 -14.29 12.33
N GLU A 282 -18.28 -13.50 11.33
CA GLU A 282 -17.02 -13.72 10.60
C GLU A 282 -15.79 -13.41 11.47
N PHE A 283 -15.89 -12.39 12.33
CA PHE A 283 -14.79 -11.94 13.20
C PHE A 283 -14.99 -12.33 14.67
N GLN A 284 -15.96 -13.20 14.97
CA GLN A 284 -16.34 -13.60 16.33
C GLN A 284 -15.13 -14.07 17.16
N THR A 285 -14.19 -14.77 16.52
CA THR A 285 -12.99 -15.28 17.17
C THR A 285 -12.11 -14.16 17.70
N LEU A 286 -11.95 -13.04 16.97
CA LEU A 286 -11.13 -11.90 17.39
C LEU A 286 -11.75 -11.09 18.54
N LEU A 287 -13.05 -11.22 18.74
CA LEU A 287 -13.87 -10.36 19.60
C LEU A 287 -14.19 -10.93 20.97
N THR A 288 -13.64 -12.08 21.35
CA THR A 288 -13.97 -12.76 22.63
C THR A 288 -13.70 -11.85 23.84
N GLY A 289 -14.70 -11.05 24.22
CA GLY A 289 -14.73 -10.16 25.37
C GLY A 289 -14.24 -8.72 25.18
N HIS A 290 -13.85 -8.28 23.97
CA HIS A 290 -13.24 -6.95 23.77
C HIS A 290 -13.75 -6.26 22.50
N ALA A 291 -14.02 -4.94 22.60
CA ALA A 291 -14.55 -4.14 21.49
C ALA A 291 -13.50 -3.72 20.45
N ASP A 292 -12.21 -3.72 20.81
CA ASP A 292 -11.16 -3.11 19.98
C ASP A 292 -10.34 -4.16 19.20
N LEU A 293 -10.35 -4.02 17.87
CA LEU A 293 -9.51 -4.81 16.92
C LEU A 293 -8.06 -4.36 16.93
N MET A 294 -7.88 -3.06 17.09
CA MET A 294 -6.62 -2.38 16.87
C MET A 294 -6.00 -2.01 18.22
N PRO A 295 -4.67 -2.12 18.36
CA PRO A 295 -3.96 -1.44 19.44
C PRO A 295 -4.11 0.07 19.26
N ASP A 296 -4.29 0.80 20.37
CA ASP A 296 -4.52 2.25 20.35
C ASP A 296 -3.36 3.05 19.71
N ASP A 297 -2.15 2.49 19.73
CA ASP A 297 -0.95 3.13 19.20
C ASP A 297 -0.75 2.88 17.69
N VAL A 298 -1.54 1.99 17.07
CA VAL A 298 -1.37 1.58 15.68
C VAL A 298 -2.30 2.34 14.74
N LYS A 299 -1.69 3.05 13.79
CA LYS A 299 -2.42 3.74 12.71
C LYS A 299 -2.98 2.73 11.69
N PRO A 300 -4.23 2.88 11.22
CA PRO A 300 -4.82 1.99 10.21
C PRO A 300 -3.96 1.83 8.94
N GLU A 301 -3.38 2.93 8.44
CA GLU A 301 -2.60 2.90 7.20
C GLU A 301 -1.30 2.10 7.33
N VAL A 302 -0.75 2.01 8.55
CA VAL A 302 0.44 1.20 8.85
C VAL A 302 0.09 -0.27 8.77
N LEU A 303 -1.01 -0.69 9.40
CA LEU A 303 -1.48 -2.08 9.33
C LEU A 303 -1.81 -2.49 7.90
N GLU A 304 -2.55 -1.66 7.16
CA GLU A 304 -2.88 -1.90 5.75
C GLU A 304 -1.61 -2.11 4.93
N ARG A 305 -0.59 -1.27 5.16
CA ARG A 305 0.69 -1.37 4.47
C ARG A 305 1.43 -2.66 4.81
N VAL A 306 1.43 -3.08 6.08
CA VAL A 306 2.03 -4.36 6.49
C VAL A 306 1.29 -5.55 5.88
N ILE A 307 -0.04 -5.53 5.83
CA ILE A 307 -0.84 -6.57 5.16
C ILE A 307 -0.53 -6.62 3.66
N ALA A 308 -0.39 -5.46 3.01
CA ALA A 308 -0.03 -5.38 1.60
C ALA A 308 1.35 -6.01 1.33
N ILE A 309 2.37 -5.65 2.13
CA ILE A 309 3.72 -6.23 2.00
C ILE A 309 3.70 -7.73 2.30
N ALA A 310 3.02 -8.16 3.36
CA ALA A 310 2.87 -9.57 3.69
C ALA A 310 2.23 -10.37 2.55
N THR A 311 1.25 -9.78 1.85
CA THR A 311 0.60 -10.43 0.71
C THR A 311 1.48 -10.44 -0.54
N GLU A 312 2.30 -9.41 -0.76
CA GLU A 312 3.32 -9.41 -1.82
C GLU A 312 4.37 -10.51 -1.56
N LEU A 313 4.88 -10.62 -0.33
CA LEU A 313 5.82 -11.67 0.07
C LEU A 313 5.26 -13.08 -0.05
N ALA A 314 3.96 -13.25 0.19
CA ALA A 314 3.26 -14.52 0.05
C ALA A 314 3.16 -14.99 -1.41
N VAL A 315 3.15 -14.06 -2.37
CA VAL A 315 2.85 -14.35 -3.78
C VAL A 315 4.08 -14.23 -4.65
N GLU A 316 4.66 -13.03 -4.69
CA GLU A 316 5.88 -12.73 -5.45
C GLU A 316 7.10 -13.27 -4.70
N GLY A 317 7.09 -13.09 -3.38
CA GLY A 317 8.20 -13.45 -2.50
C GLY A 317 9.53 -12.88 -2.98
N ARG A 318 10.59 -13.69 -2.96
CA ARG A 318 11.92 -13.34 -3.47
C ARG A 318 12.27 -14.30 -4.59
N GLU A 319 12.76 -13.77 -5.71
CA GLU A 319 13.14 -14.57 -6.89
C GLU A 319 12.00 -15.50 -7.36
N GLY A 320 10.74 -15.05 -7.19
CA GLY A 320 9.54 -15.78 -7.56
C GLY A 320 9.09 -16.87 -6.58
N LYS A 321 9.70 -16.97 -5.39
CA LYS A 321 9.35 -17.95 -4.35
C LYS A 321 8.81 -17.28 -3.09
N PRO A 322 7.67 -17.73 -2.53
CA PRO A 322 7.12 -17.17 -1.29
C PRO A 322 8.15 -17.16 -0.16
N VAL A 323 8.22 -16.05 0.58
CA VAL A 323 9.12 -15.91 1.73
C VAL A 323 8.29 -15.84 3.00
N GLY A 324 8.60 -16.76 3.93
CA GLY A 324 7.92 -16.79 5.22
C GLY A 324 8.47 -15.70 6.13
N CYS A 325 7.59 -14.89 6.71
CA CYS A 325 7.97 -13.69 7.45
C CYS A 325 7.06 -13.50 8.67
N LEU A 326 7.55 -12.79 9.70
CA LEU A 326 6.78 -12.40 10.88
C LEU A 326 6.91 -10.90 11.09
N PHE A 327 5.77 -10.20 11.12
CA PHE A 327 5.67 -8.80 11.50
C PHE A 327 5.00 -8.69 12.87
N VAL A 328 5.52 -7.82 13.73
CA VAL A 328 4.92 -7.47 15.03
C VAL A 328 4.72 -5.96 15.06
N LEU A 329 3.49 -5.53 15.34
CA LEU A 329 3.04 -4.15 15.19
C LEU A 329 2.37 -3.64 16.46
N GLY A 330 2.87 -2.51 16.98
CA GLY A 330 2.32 -1.86 18.19
C GLY A 330 2.87 -2.40 19.51
N ASP A 331 2.42 -1.82 20.62
CA ASP A 331 2.87 -2.07 22.01
C ASP A 331 4.41 -2.17 22.13
N THR A 332 5.11 -1.28 21.42
CA THR A 332 6.56 -1.40 21.19
C THR A 332 7.35 -1.48 22.50
N ALA A 333 6.95 -0.71 23.52
CA ALA A 333 7.62 -0.70 24.81
C ALA A 333 7.57 -2.04 25.57
N LYS A 334 6.51 -2.85 25.37
CA LYS A 334 6.46 -4.21 25.94
C LYS A 334 7.11 -5.21 25.01
N VAL A 335 6.89 -5.10 23.69
CA VAL A 335 7.51 -5.97 22.69
C VAL A 335 9.03 -5.93 22.79
N GLU A 336 9.65 -4.76 22.95
CA GLU A 336 11.10 -4.61 23.11
C GLU A 336 11.70 -5.40 24.28
N LYS A 337 10.92 -5.63 25.36
CA LYS A 337 11.36 -6.41 26.52
C LYS A 337 11.29 -7.92 26.30
N LEU A 338 10.54 -8.34 25.27
CA LEU A 338 10.26 -9.73 24.92
C LEU A 338 10.97 -10.15 23.63
N ILE A 339 11.94 -9.38 23.16
CA ILE A 339 12.71 -9.70 21.96
C ILE A 339 14.21 -9.69 22.22
N LYS A 340 14.94 -10.48 21.43
CA LYS A 340 16.40 -10.41 21.33
C LYS A 340 16.84 -10.42 19.88
N PRO A 341 17.85 -9.63 19.48
CA PRO A 341 18.39 -9.70 18.13
C PRO A 341 19.00 -11.09 17.86
N LEU A 342 18.59 -11.76 16.77
CA LEU A 342 19.28 -12.95 16.24
C LEU A 342 20.49 -12.55 15.39
N VAL A 343 20.35 -11.42 14.70
CA VAL A 343 21.38 -10.82 13.85
C VAL A 343 21.52 -9.34 14.20
N LEU A 344 22.56 -8.70 13.66
CA LEU A 344 22.69 -7.25 13.74
C LEU A 344 21.48 -6.60 13.07
N ASN A 345 20.90 -5.61 13.75
CA ASN A 345 19.71 -4.93 13.26
C ASN A 345 20.07 -4.05 12.04
N PRO A 346 19.56 -4.36 10.84
CA PRO A 346 19.90 -3.60 9.64
C PRO A 346 19.24 -2.20 9.60
N PHE A 347 18.25 -1.94 10.46
CA PHE A 347 17.58 -0.63 10.55
C PHE A 347 18.23 0.31 11.58
N TYR A 348 19.28 -0.13 12.27
CA TYR A 348 20.00 0.69 13.24
C TYR A 348 20.82 1.79 12.54
N GLY A 349 20.77 3.02 13.07
CA GLY A 349 21.52 4.16 12.52
C GLY A 349 20.81 4.95 11.42
N TYR A 350 19.73 4.42 10.85
CA TYR A 350 18.91 5.15 9.87
C TYR A 350 17.86 6.03 10.54
N LYS A 351 17.50 7.13 9.87
CA LYS A 351 16.45 8.04 10.35
C LYS A 351 15.09 7.34 10.34
N GLU A 352 14.21 7.72 11.25
CA GLU A 352 12.85 7.15 11.36
C GLU A 352 12.05 7.27 10.06
N GLU A 353 12.21 8.37 9.33
CA GLU A 353 11.54 8.59 8.03
C GLU A 353 11.99 7.62 6.94
N ASP A 354 13.28 7.23 6.97
CA ASP A 354 13.87 6.33 5.97
C ASP A 354 13.51 4.88 6.22
N ARG A 355 13.26 4.53 7.49
CA ARG A 355 12.83 3.20 7.94
C ARG A 355 11.34 3.12 8.26
N ASN A 356 10.52 4.01 7.71
CA ASN A 356 9.07 3.94 7.87
C ASN A 356 8.45 3.03 6.80
N ILE A 357 7.59 2.09 7.20
CA ILE A 357 6.94 1.11 6.31
C ILE A 357 6.02 1.76 5.26
N LEU A 358 5.52 2.98 5.56
CA LEU A 358 4.72 3.77 4.62
C LEU A 358 5.57 4.35 3.48
N SER A 359 6.90 4.38 3.63
CA SER A 359 7.79 4.77 2.54
C SER A 359 7.67 3.77 1.38
N PRO A 360 7.52 4.24 0.12
CA PRO A 360 7.50 3.35 -1.04
C PRO A 360 8.84 2.67 -1.30
N PHE A 361 9.93 3.26 -0.81
CA PHE A 361 11.27 2.70 -0.97
C PHE A 361 11.54 1.52 -0.03
N MET A 362 10.66 1.29 0.95
CA MET A 362 10.79 0.21 1.93
C MET A 362 10.44 -1.17 1.36
N ASP A 363 9.79 -1.24 0.19
CA ASP A 363 9.34 -2.50 -0.41
C ASP A 363 10.49 -3.50 -0.58
N GLU A 364 11.53 -3.09 -1.32
CA GLU A 364 12.67 -3.97 -1.61
C GLU A 364 13.53 -4.23 -0.38
N THR A 365 13.67 -3.25 0.52
CA THR A 365 14.39 -3.43 1.79
C THR A 365 13.73 -4.50 2.66
N VAL A 366 12.40 -4.46 2.79
CA VAL A 366 11.66 -5.46 3.57
C VAL A 366 11.67 -6.81 2.85
N LYS A 367 11.53 -6.84 1.52
CA LYS A 367 11.67 -8.07 0.72
C LYS A 367 13.04 -8.71 0.93
N GLU A 368 14.12 -7.96 0.84
CA GLU A 368 15.48 -8.47 1.02
C GLU A 368 15.68 -9.01 2.45
N PHE A 369 15.32 -8.23 3.47
CA PHE A 369 15.47 -8.62 4.87
C PHE A 369 14.46 -9.66 5.34
N SER A 370 13.39 -9.93 4.59
CA SER A 370 12.44 -11.00 4.92
C SER A 370 13.04 -12.40 4.85
N SER A 371 14.20 -12.53 4.19
CA SER A 371 14.97 -13.77 4.13
C SER A 371 15.69 -14.08 5.46
N ILE A 372 15.83 -13.07 6.33
CA ILE A 372 16.49 -13.20 7.63
C ILE A 372 15.53 -13.89 8.62
N ASP A 373 16.06 -14.76 9.46
CA ASP A 373 15.24 -15.38 10.51
C ASP A 373 14.90 -14.40 11.65
N GLY A 374 13.70 -14.52 12.19
CA GLY A 374 13.14 -13.64 13.21
C GLY A 374 12.00 -12.75 12.70
N ALA A 375 11.62 -11.79 13.53
CA ALA A 375 10.51 -10.87 13.30
C ALA A 375 11.00 -9.47 12.88
N PHE A 376 10.19 -8.79 12.07
CA PHE A 376 10.18 -7.35 11.95
C PHE A 376 9.37 -6.76 13.09
N ILE A 377 9.94 -5.79 13.79
CA ILE A 377 9.27 -5.07 14.88
C ILE A 377 8.96 -3.66 14.38
N ILE A 378 7.67 -3.33 14.33
CA ILE A 378 7.15 -2.11 13.73
C ILE A 378 6.37 -1.34 14.80
N ARG A 379 6.71 -0.07 14.97
CA ARG A 379 5.94 0.84 15.82
C ARG A 379 4.59 1.16 15.19
N GLY A 380 3.60 1.51 16.01
CA GLY A 380 2.27 1.84 15.51
C GLY A 380 2.20 3.07 14.58
N ASP A 381 3.25 3.90 14.53
CA ASP A 381 3.41 5.00 13.57
C ASP A 381 4.13 4.62 12.26
N GLY A 382 4.50 3.34 12.12
CA GLY A 382 5.08 2.77 10.91
C GLY A 382 6.60 2.65 10.92
N VAL A 383 7.30 3.13 11.95
CA VAL A 383 8.76 3.03 12.02
C VAL A 383 9.18 1.57 12.27
N VAL A 384 9.96 1.00 11.35
CA VAL A 384 10.57 -0.32 11.52
C VAL A 384 11.74 -0.18 12.50
N SER A 385 11.56 -0.74 13.69
CA SER A 385 12.50 -0.64 14.79
C SER A 385 13.62 -1.67 14.63
N SER A 386 13.28 -2.89 14.20
CA SER A 386 14.25 -3.95 13.92
C SER A 386 13.74 -4.97 12.92
N ALA A 387 14.69 -5.70 12.31
CA ALA A 387 14.46 -6.97 11.63
C ALA A 387 15.39 -8.04 12.19
N GLY A 388 14.97 -9.30 12.08
CA GLY A 388 15.73 -10.43 12.63
C GLY A 388 15.68 -10.54 14.14
N SER A 389 14.54 -10.20 14.75
CA SER A 389 14.35 -10.28 16.20
C SER A 389 13.72 -11.62 16.61
N LEU A 390 14.37 -12.35 17.53
CA LEU A 390 13.79 -13.51 18.19
C LEU A 390 12.75 -13.07 19.18
N ILE A 391 11.56 -13.65 19.09
CA ILE A 391 10.50 -13.48 20.09
C ILE A 391 10.79 -14.41 21.28
N GLN A 392 10.88 -13.84 22.48
CA GLN A 392 11.04 -14.51 23.77
C GLN A 392 9.79 -14.35 24.64
N ALA A 393 8.61 -14.51 24.04
CA ALA A 393 7.38 -14.64 24.80
C ALA A 393 7.29 -16.09 25.31
N ALA A 394 7.02 -16.27 26.62
CA ALA A 394 6.87 -17.59 27.22
C ALA A 394 5.73 -18.37 26.54
N ASP A 395 5.84 -19.70 26.52
CA ASP A 395 4.83 -20.61 25.98
C ASP A 395 3.46 -20.25 26.57
N SER A 396 2.62 -19.64 25.75
CA SER A 396 1.19 -19.58 26.01
C SER A 396 0.65 -21.00 25.82
N ASP A 397 -0.16 -21.52 26.75
CA ASP A 397 -0.90 -22.79 26.65
C ASP A 397 -1.88 -22.87 25.44
N HIS A 398 -1.73 -21.98 24.44
CA HIS A 398 -2.50 -21.95 23.22
C HIS A 398 -2.09 -23.10 22.29
N VAL A 399 -2.98 -24.07 22.16
CA VAL A 399 -2.89 -25.14 21.17
C VAL A 399 -3.16 -24.55 19.79
N LEU A 400 -2.09 -24.30 19.04
CA LEU A 400 -2.21 -23.96 17.61
C LEU A 400 -2.65 -25.20 16.81
N PRO A 401 -3.48 -25.03 15.76
CA PRO A 401 -3.79 -26.10 14.83
C PRO A 401 -2.54 -26.76 14.25
N SER A 402 -2.62 -28.05 13.95
CA SER A 402 -1.53 -28.77 13.30
C SER A 402 -1.17 -28.18 11.93
N GLY A 403 0.11 -28.19 11.59
CA GLY A 403 0.63 -27.63 10.33
C GLY A 403 1.05 -26.16 10.39
N LEU A 404 1.05 -25.53 11.58
CA LEU A 404 1.61 -24.20 11.81
C LEU A 404 3.04 -24.29 12.37
N GLY A 405 3.97 -23.52 11.77
CA GLY A 405 5.39 -23.53 12.14
C GLY A 405 5.76 -22.59 13.30
N SER A 406 7.06 -22.55 13.64
CA SER A 406 7.61 -21.76 14.76
C SER A 406 7.24 -20.27 14.73
N ARG A 407 7.17 -19.65 13.55
CA ARG A 407 6.74 -18.23 13.41
C ARG A 407 5.28 -18.00 13.84
N HIS A 408 4.40 -18.97 13.63
CA HIS A 408 3.01 -18.88 14.09
C HIS A 408 2.92 -19.01 15.60
N ALA A 409 3.69 -19.92 16.21
CA ALA A 409 3.80 -20.04 17.65
C ALA A 409 4.33 -18.74 18.29
N ALA A 410 5.41 -18.19 17.74
CA ALA A 410 5.96 -16.92 18.18
C ALA A 410 4.95 -15.76 18.04
N ALA A 411 4.23 -15.69 16.92
CA ALA A 411 3.21 -14.67 16.68
C ALA A 411 2.05 -14.74 17.68
N ALA A 412 1.54 -15.95 17.94
CA ALA A 412 0.50 -16.17 18.93
C ALA A 412 0.99 -15.76 20.32
N ALA A 413 2.16 -16.25 20.75
CA ALA A 413 2.71 -15.98 22.08
C ALA A 413 2.96 -14.48 22.32
N ILE A 414 3.58 -13.75 21.37
CA ILE A 414 3.82 -12.30 21.55
C ILE A 414 2.52 -11.50 21.57
N SER A 415 1.53 -11.92 20.77
CA SER A 415 0.22 -11.26 20.74
C SER A 415 -0.61 -11.49 22.01
N VAL A 416 -0.32 -12.54 22.79
CA VAL A 416 -0.90 -12.77 24.12
C VAL A 416 -0.14 -12.00 25.19
N ALA A 417 1.20 -12.00 25.12
CA ALA A 417 2.05 -11.35 26.10
C ALA A 417 2.03 -9.82 26.02
N THR A 418 1.53 -9.26 24.91
CA THR A 418 1.48 -7.82 24.64
C THR A 418 0.16 -7.44 23.97
N GLU A 419 -0.10 -6.14 23.86
CA GLU A 419 -1.24 -5.63 23.09
C GLU A 419 -0.91 -5.42 21.60
N CYS A 420 0.10 -6.10 21.04
CA CYS A 420 0.44 -5.96 19.62
C CYS A 420 -0.53 -6.70 18.69
N ILE A 421 -0.43 -6.39 17.39
CA ILE A 421 -0.85 -7.26 16.29
C ILE A 421 0.38 -7.98 15.75
N SER A 422 0.28 -9.26 15.44
CA SER A 422 1.32 -9.98 14.70
C SER A 422 0.78 -10.56 13.40
N ILE A 423 1.55 -10.47 12.32
CA ILE A 423 1.17 -10.96 10.98
C ILE A 423 2.23 -11.94 10.52
N VAL A 424 1.81 -13.14 10.15
CA VAL A 424 2.68 -14.22 9.68
C VAL A 424 2.40 -14.51 8.22
N VAL A 425 3.47 -14.58 7.43
CA VAL A 425 3.46 -15.15 6.09
C VAL A 425 4.02 -16.57 6.18
N SER A 426 3.23 -17.55 5.75
CA SER A 426 3.67 -18.94 5.64
C SER A 426 4.50 -19.16 4.38
N SER A 427 5.73 -19.64 4.52
CA SER A 427 6.59 -19.97 3.38
C SER A 427 6.08 -21.16 2.57
N SER A 428 5.41 -22.13 3.21
CA SER A 428 4.93 -23.34 2.54
C SER A 428 3.59 -23.13 1.83
N THR A 429 2.68 -22.37 2.43
CA THR A 429 1.31 -22.22 1.91
C THR A 429 1.03 -20.85 1.28
N GLY A 430 1.92 -19.87 1.44
CA GLY A 430 1.68 -18.47 1.06
C GLY A 430 0.49 -17.85 1.82
N GLN A 431 0.03 -18.45 2.91
CA GLN A 431 -1.07 -17.91 3.69
C GLN A 431 -0.56 -16.77 4.58
N VAL A 432 -1.29 -15.65 4.57
CA VAL A 432 -1.11 -14.51 5.47
C VAL A 432 -2.12 -14.64 6.60
N THR A 433 -1.62 -14.64 7.83
CA THR A 433 -2.39 -14.86 9.04
C THR A 433 -2.13 -13.74 10.04
N LEU A 434 -3.18 -13.13 10.56
CA LEU A 434 -3.11 -12.15 11.63
C LEU A 434 -3.36 -12.83 12.97
N PHE A 435 -2.62 -12.41 13.99
CA PHE A 435 -2.79 -12.82 15.37
C PHE A 435 -3.00 -11.59 16.25
N ARG A 436 -3.99 -11.68 17.15
CA ARG A 436 -4.28 -10.67 18.16
C ARG A 436 -4.74 -11.38 19.43
N ARG A 437 -4.08 -11.13 20.56
CA ARG A 437 -4.43 -11.76 21.85
C ARG A 437 -4.47 -13.29 21.77
N GLY A 438 -3.58 -13.89 20.98
CA GLY A 438 -3.53 -15.34 20.74
C GLY A 438 -4.55 -15.87 19.73
N VAL A 439 -5.52 -15.06 19.34
CA VAL A 439 -6.53 -15.45 18.35
C VAL A 439 -5.96 -15.33 16.95
N MET A 440 -6.12 -16.39 16.17
CA MET A 440 -5.71 -16.48 14.78
C MET A 440 -6.84 -16.09 13.81
N LEU A 441 -6.55 -15.19 12.87
CA LEU A 441 -7.42 -14.84 11.74
C LEU A 441 -6.64 -14.99 10.42
N PRO A 442 -6.97 -16.00 9.59
CA PRO A 442 -6.43 -16.10 8.24
C PRO A 442 -6.97 -14.98 7.34
N LEU A 443 -6.09 -14.09 6.88
CA LEU A 443 -6.43 -12.95 6.00
C LEU A 443 -6.47 -13.35 4.53
N THR A 444 -5.65 -14.32 4.15
CA THR A 444 -5.66 -14.94 2.82
C THR A 444 -5.88 -16.45 2.93
N GLU A 445 -6.24 -17.05 1.80
CA GLU A 445 -6.41 -18.50 1.72
C GLU A 445 -5.06 -19.20 1.49
N LYS A 446 -4.96 -20.47 1.89
CA LYS A 446 -3.80 -21.32 1.58
C LYS A 446 -3.75 -21.53 0.07
N LYS A 447 -2.57 -21.39 -0.56
CA LYS A 447 -2.33 -22.02 -1.87
C LYS A 447 -2.54 -23.52 -1.66
N MET A 448 -3.55 -24.07 -2.32
CA MET A 448 -3.63 -25.52 -2.47
C MET A 448 -2.58 -25.87 -3.52
N ASP A 449 -1.66 -26.77 -3.19
CA ASP A 449 -0.90 -27.44 -4.24
C ASP A 449 -1.90 -28.01 -5.23
N ALA A 450 -1.67 -27.79 -6.52
CA ALA A 450 -2.30 -28.62 -7.53
C ALA A 450 -1.87 -30.05 -7.19
N ALA A 451 -2.75 -30.82 -6.53
CA ALA A 451 -2.53 -32.22 -6.29
C ALA A 451 -2.20 -32.85 -7.67
N GLY A 452 -1.09 -33.57 -7.71
CA GLY A 452 -0.47 -34.09 -8.93
C GLY A 452 -1.29 -35.10 -9.70
#